data_AF-A2YEZ9-F1
#
_entry.id   AF-A2YEZ9-F1
#
_cell.length_a   1.000
_cell.length_b   1.000
_cell.length_c   1.000
_cell.angle_alpha   90.00
_cell.angle_beta   90.00
_cell.angle_gamma   90.00
#
_symmetry.space_group_name_H-M   'P 1'
#
loop_
_entity.id
_entity.type
_entity.pdbx_description
1 polymer ?
#
loop_
_entity_poly.entity_id
_entity_poly.type
_entity_poly.pdbx_seq_one_letter_code
_entity_poly.pdbx_strand_id
1 'polypeptide(L)'
;MALPGASARFHEYEAAITACIERRALWEGRKVHARMITARYRPAVFLGTRLVTMYVRCGALDDARNVLDRMPERSVVSWTTMISGYSQTERHVEALDLFIKMLRAGCIPNEYTLATVLTSCSGPQSIYQGKQVHSLLVKTNFESHMFVGSSLLDMYAKSENIQEARRVFDTLPERDVVSCTAIISGYAQKGLDEEALDLFRQLYSEGMQCNHVTFTTLVTALSGLASLDYGKQTEDWSMIFLIQVIPLETLT
;
A
#
# COMPACT_ATOMS: atom_id res chain seq x y z
N MET A 1 -36.36 -0.69 20.65
CA MET A 1 -37.14 0.39 20.01
C MET A 1 -36.35 1.69 20.23
N ALA A 2 -35.71 2.24 19.20
CA ALA A 2 -34.87 3.44 19.36
C ALA A 2 -35.76 4.67 19.62
N LEU A 3 -35.37 5.53 20.57
CA LEU A 3 -36.08 6.78 20.84
C LEU A 3 -36.11 7.66 19.57
N PRO A 4 -37.22 8.32 19.23
CA PRO A 4 -37.38 9.10 17.99
C PRO A 4 -36.26 10.12 17.73
N GLY A 5 -35.66 10.68 18.79
CA GLY A 5 -34.55 11.64 18.69
C GLY A 5 -33.16 11.03 18.43
N ALA A 6 -32.98 9.72 18.63
CA ALA A 6 -31.68 9.06 18.43
C ALA A 6 -31.33 8.92 16.94
N SER A 7 -32.33 8.61 16.10
CA SER A 7 -32.17 8.50 14.65
C SER A 7 -31.86 9.85 14.00
N ALA A 8 -32.54 10.91 14.43
CA ALA A 8 -32.29 12.26 13.93
C ALA A 8 -30.87 12.75 14.24
N ARG A 9 -30.40 12.54 15.49
CA ARG A 9 -29.02 12.88 15.89
C ARG A 9 -27.98 12.08 15.12
N PHE A 10 -28.25 10.80 14.83
CA PHE A 10 -27.35 9.97 14.02
C PHE A 10 -27.12 10.60 12.64
N HIS A 11 -28.19 10.92 11.90
CA HIS A 11 -28.08 11.51 10.56
C HIS A 11 -27.44 12.89 10.58
N GLU A 12 -27.73 13.72 11.60
CA GLU A 12 -27.08 15.03 11.78
C GLU A 12 -25.56 14.87 11.94
N TYR A 13 -25.11 14.03 12.87
CA TYR A 13 -23.68 13.79 13.09
C TYR A 13 -23.02 13.13 11.87
N GLU A 14 -23.69 12.18 11.24
CA GLU A 14 -23.19 11.52 10.03
C GLU A 14 -22.95 12.53 8.91
N ALA A 15 -23.93 13.38 8.60
CA ALA A 15 -23.80 14.40 7.56
C ALA A 15 -22.68 15.40 7.88
N ALA A 16 -22.61 15.87 9.13
CA ALA A 16 -21.58 16.81 9.56
C ALA A 16 -20.17 16.21 9.48
N ILE A 17 -19.98 14.96 9.92
CA ILE A 17 -18.69 14.25 9.82
C ILE A 17 -18.33 14.01 8.36
N THR A 18 -19.29 13.67 7.51
CA THR A 18 -19.08 13.48 6.06
C THR A 18 -18.56 14.75 5.40
N ALA A 19 -19.20 15.89 5.66
CA ALA A 19 -18.74 17.18 5.14
C ALA A 19 -17.33 17.54 5.65
N CYS A 20 -16.99 17.15 6.88
CA CYS A 20 -15.64 17.36 7.43
C CYS A 20 -14.59 16.49 6.74
N ILE A 21 -14.91 15.23 6.39
CA ILE A 21 -14.03 14.33 5.64
C ILE A 21 -13.72 14.91 4.26
N GLU A 22 -14.77 15.34 3.53
CA GLU A 22 -14.65 15.87 2.17
C GLU A 22 -13.80 17.14 2.12
N ARG A 23 -14.01 18.03 3.08
CA ARG A 23 -13.32 19.34 3.15
C ARG A 23 -12.01 19.30 3.93
N ARG A 24 -11.65 18.15 4.52
CA ARG A 24 -10.56 18.02 5.52
C ARG A 24 -10.64 19.08 6.63
N ALA A 25 -11.86 19.36 7.08
CA ALA A 25 -12.15 20.44 8.02
C ALA A 25 -11.95 19.99 9.48
N LEU A 26 -10.69 19.89 9.92
CA LEU A 26 -10.32 19.39 11.26
C LEU A 26 -11.03 20.13 12.40
N TRP A 27 -11.10 21.47 12.31
CA TRP A 27 -11.69 22.29 13.37
C TRP A 27 -13.20 22.04 13.53
N GLU A 28 -13.94 21.99 12.42
CA GLU A 28 -15.36 21.67 12.44
C GLU A 28 -15.60 20.23 12.89
N GLY A 29 -14.75 19.29 12.46
CA GLY A 29 -14.78 17.90 12.93
C GLY A 29 -14.61 17.80 14.45
N ARG A 30 -13.67 18.56 15.04
CA ARG A 30 -13.49 18.63 16.51
C ARG A 30 -14.70 19.22 17.22
N LYS A 31 -15.35 20.25 16.66
CA LYS A 31 -16.59 20.79 17.23
C LYS A 31 -17.72 19.77 17.23
N VAL A 32 -17.90 19.03 16.12
CA VAL A 32 -18.90 17.96 16.03
C VAL A 32 -18.61 16.87 17.05
N HIS A 33 -17.37 16.39 17.13
CA HIS A 33 -16.97 15.39 18.12
C HIS A 33 -17.18 15.88 19.56
N ALA A 34 -16.81 17.12 19.88
CA ALA A 34 -17.03 17.71 21.20
C ALA A 34 -18.53 17.76 21.55
N ARG A 35 -19.39 18.13 20.60
CA ARG A 35 -20.86 18.10 20.78
C ARG A 35 -21.38 16.68 21.06
N MET A 36 -20.86 15.66 20.39
CA MET A 36 -21.22 14.26 20.67
C MET A 36 -20.87 13.88 22.13
N ILE A 37 -19.67 14.29 22.59
CA ILE A 37 -19.21 14.02 23.96
C ILE A 37 -20.08 14.76 24.99
N THR A 38 -20.34 16.05 24.81
CA THR A 38 -21.15 16.84 25.76
C THR A 38 -22.60 16.37 25.81
N ALA A 39 -23.15 15.88 24.70
CA ALA A 39 -24.46 15.24 24.63
C ALA A 39 -24.50 13.82 25.22
N ARG A 40 -23.36 13.29 25.70
CA ARG A 40 -23.17 11.90 26.16
C ARG A 40 -23.62 10.88 25.10
N TYR A 41 -23.48 11.23 23.83
CA TYR A 41 -23.90 10.38 22.73
C TYR A 41 -22.84 9.29 22.50
N ARG A 42 -23.25 8.02 22.58
CA ARG A 42 -22.40 6.87 22.29
C ARG A 42 -22.59 6.47 20.82
N PRO A 43 -21.65 6.79 19.92
CA PRO A 43 -21.80 6.46 18.51
C PRO A 43 -21.78 4.93 18.32
N ALA A 44 -22.65 4.45 17.44
CA ALA A 44 -22.55 3.09 16.92
C ALA A 44 -21.21 2.90 16.17
N VAL A 45 -20.79 1.65 15.98
CA VAL A 45 -19.51 1.28 15.34
C VAL A 45 -19.31 2.01 14.00
N PHE A 46 -20.36 2.12 13.20
CA PHE A 46 -20.33 2.85 11.92
C PHE A 46 -19.92 4.30 12.09
N LEU A 47 -20.59 5.06 12.95
CA LEU A 47 -20.32 6.48 13.13
C LEU A 47 -18.98 6.72 13.84
N GLY A 48 -18.60 5.83 14.77
CA GLY A 48 -17.26 5.82 15.37
C GLY A 48 -16.17 5.60 14.32
N THR A 49 -16.38 4.66 13.39
CA THR A 49 -15.49 4.41 12.25
C THR A 49 -15.36 5.65 11.37
N ARG A 50 -16.47 6.31 11.01
CA ARG A 50 -16.43 7.57 10.23
C ARG A 50 -15.65 8.67 10.95
N LEU A 51 -15.77 8.75 12.28
CA LEU A 51 -15.06 9.74 13.07
C LEU A 51 -13.54 9.46 13.09
N VAL A 52 -13.12 8.19 13.19
CA VAL A 52 -11.71 7.77 12.98
C VAL A 52 -11.25 8.19 11.59
N THR A 53 -12.02 7.86 10.53
CA THR A 53 -11.69 8.26 9.15
C THR A 53 -11.54 9.77 9.00
N MET A 54 -12.42 10.56 9.60
CA MET A 54 -12.34 12.03 9.58
C MET A 54 -11.03 12.53 10.15
N TYR A 55 -10.64 12.06 11.34
CA TYR A 55 -9.38 12.49 11.95
C TYR A 55 -8.16 12.03 11.17
N VAL A 56 -8.13 10.79 10.67
CA VAL A 56 -7.05 10.28 9.81
C VAL A 56 -6.91 11.13 8.55
N ARG A 57 -8.01 11.44 7.86
CA ARG A 57 -8.01 12.27 6.64
C ARG A 57 -7.58 13.72 6.87
N CYS A 58 -7.72 14.19 8.11
CA CYS A 58 -7.24 15.51 8.54
C CYS A 58 -5.81 15.48 9.09
N GLY A 59 -5.12 14.33 9.10
CA GLY A 59 -3.77 14.18 9.63
C GLY A 59 -3.68 14.18 11.17
N ALA A 60 -4.81 14.23 11.87
CA ALA A 60 -4.87 14.25 13.33
C ALA A 60 -4.90 12.81 13.90
N LEU A 61 -3.80 12.07 13.72
CA LEU A 61 -3.73 10.65 14.06
C LEU A 61 -3.91 10.35 15.55
N ASP A 62 -3.47 11.23 16.44
CA ASP A 62 -3.65 11.00 17.88
C ASP A 62 -5.11 11.17 18.31
N ASP A 63 -5.86 12.10 17.68
CA ASP A 63 -7.31 12.22 17.87
C ASP A 63 -8.03 10.97 17.31
N ALA A 64 -7.62 10.50 16.12
CA ALA A 64 -8.15 9.28 15.53
C ALA A 64 -7.92 8.05 16.43
N ARG A 65 -6.71 7.93 16.98
CA ARG A 65 -6.33 6.88 17.94
C ARG A 65 -7.20 6.93 19.19
N ASN A 66 -7.40 8.12 19.76
CA ASN A 66 -8.23 8.32 20.93
C ASN A 66 -9.69 7.91 20.69
N VAL A 67 -10.25 8.21 19.51
CA VAL A 67 -11.59 7.74 19.12
C VAL A 67 -11.60 6.21 19.04
N LEU A 68 -10.66 5.62 18.30
CA LEU A 68 -10.58 4.17 18.13
C LEU A 68 -10.47 3.46 19.48
N ASP A 69 -9.62 3.94 20.40
CA ASP A 69 -9.41 3.34 21.72
C ASP A 69 -10.64 3.42 22.63
N ARG A 70 -11.51 4.41 22.42
CA ARG A 70 -12.76 4.58 23.18
C ARG A 70 -13.97 3.83 22.58
N MET A 71 -13.85 3.29 21.37
CA MET A 71 -14.92 2.48 20.77
C MET A 71 -15.09 1.16 21.54
N PRO A 72 -16.31 0.81 21.99
CA PRO A 72 -16.56 -0.45 22.68
C PRO A 72 -16.39 -1.66 21.74
N GLU A 73 -16.79 -1.48 20.48
CA GLU A 73 -16.65 -2.45 19.41
C GLU A 73 -15.95 -1.78 18.23
N ARG A 74 -15.03 -2.50 17.57
CA ARG A 74 -14.26 -2.02 16.42
C ARG A 74 -14.49 -2.96 15.26
N SER A 75 -14.79 -2.39 14.09
CA SER A 75 -14.88 -3.13 12.83
C SER A 75 -13.50 -3.28 12.20
N VAL A 76 -13.33 -4.25 11.29
CA VAL A 76 -12.14 -4.36 10.42
C VAL A 76 -11.81 -3.00 9.81
N VAL A 77 -12.80 -2.32 9.24
CA VAL A 77 -12.65 -0.99 8.61
C VAL A 77 -12.06 0.04 9.57
N SER A 78 -12.47 0.07 10.84
CA SER A 78 -11.92 1.02 11.82
C SER A 78 -10.45 0.76 12.16
N TRP A 79 -10.05 -0.52 12.24
CA TRP A 79 -8.64 -0.88 12.41
C TRP A 79 -7.84 -0.54 11.16
N THR A 80 -8.29 -0.99 9.99
CA THR A 80 -7.63 -0.75 8.70
C THR A 80 -7.43 0.74 8.45
N THR A 81 -8.45 1.57 8.69
CA THR A 81 -8.36 3.03 8.54
C THR A 81 -7.23 3.62 9.36
N MET A 82 -7.09 3.18 10.62
CA MET A 82 -6.05 3.68 11.52
C MET A 82 -4.66 3.14 11.15
N ILE A 83 -4.55 1.86 10.79
CA ILE A 83 -3.31 1.24 10.32
C ILE A 83 -2.81 1.95 9.04
N SER A 84 -3.70 2.19 8.08
CA SER A 84 -3.37 2.94 6.87
C SER A 84 -2.97 4.38 7.17
N GLY A 85 -3.64 5.03 8.13
CA GLY A 85 -3.25 6.35 8.61
C GLY A 85 -1.80 6.40 9.10
N TYR A 86 -1.39 5.43 9.94
CA TYR A 86 0.00 5.33 10.39
C TYR A 86 0.98 5.00 9.25
N SER A 87 0.62 4.05 8.39
CA SER A 87 1.47 3.65 7.26
C SER A 87 1.74 4.81 6.29
N GLN A 88 0.74 5.65 6.03
CA GLN A 88 0.84 6.79 5.10
C GLN A 88 1.66 7.96 5.66
N THR A 89 1.82 8.04 6.99
CA THR A 89 2.65 9.06 7.65
C THR A 89 3.98 8.49 8.14
N GLU A 90 4.45 7.38 7.56
CA GLU A 90 5.73 6.73 7.87
C GLU A 90 5.87 6.26 9.35
N ARG A 91 4.75 6.12 10.06
CA ARG A 91 4.67 5.62 11.45
C ARG A 91 4.53 4.09 11.45
N HIS A 92 5.48 3.41 10.81
CA HIS A 92 5.40 1.99 10.50
C HIS A 92 5.35 1.08 11.75
N VAL A 93 6.05 1.47 12.82
CA VAL A 93 6.04 0.73 14.09
C VAL A 93 4.64 0.75 14.70
N GLU A 94 3.98 1.92 14.73
CA GLU A 94 2.62 2.04 15.25
C GLU A 94 1.59 1.31 14.38
N ALA A 95 1.80 1.27 13.06
CA ALA A 95 0.96 0.47 12.16
C ALA A 95 1.05 -1.02 12.49
N LEU A 96 2.26 -1.55 12.74
CA LEU A 96 2.49 -2.95 13.09
C LEU A 96 1.98 -3.30 14.49
N ASP A 97 2.24 -2.45 15.49
CA ASP A 97 1.70 -2.61 16.84
C ASP A 97 0.17 -2.65 16.82
N LEU A 98 -0.44 -1.82 15.99
CA LEU A 98 -1.87 -1.79 15.85
C LEU A 98 -2.42 -3.02 15.14
N PHE A 99 -1.74 -3.51 14.11
CA PHE A 99 -2.07 -4.77 13.45
C PHE A 99 -2.01 -5.96 14.44
N ILE A 100 -0.98 -6.02 15.28
CA ILE A 100 -0.87 -7.06 16.33
C ILE A 100 -2.04 -6.96 17.32
N LYS A 101 -2.44 -5.74 17.72
CA LYS A 101 -3.61 -5.52 18.59
C LYS A 101 -4.91 -5.97 17.92
N MET A 102 -5.08 -5.73 16.61
CA MET A 102 -6.22 -6.22 15.83
C MET A 102 -6.30 -7.75 15.84
N LEU A 103 -5.18 -8.43 15.60
CA LEU A 103 -5.10 -9.90 15.63
C LEU A 103 -5.41 -10.46 17.03
N ARG A 104 -4.85 -9.85 18.09
CA ARG A 104 -5.11 -10.26 19.48
C ARG A 104 -6.56 -10.05 19.91
N ALA A 105 -7.25 -9.09 19.30
CA ALA A 105 -8.67 -8.87 19.50
C ALA A 105 -9.56 -9.89 18.74
N GLY A 106 -8.97 -10.86 18.03
CA GLY A 106 -9.70 -11.84 17.23
C GLY A 106 -10.29 -11.26 15.94
N CYS A 107 -9.89 -10.06 15.54
CA CYS A 107 -10.40 -9.40 14.35
C CYS A 107 -9.61 -9.87 13.12
N ILE A 108 -10.29 -10.51 12.17
CA ILE A 108 -9.68 -11.07 10.96
C ILE A 108 -9.35 -9.92 9.98
N PRO A 109 -8.09 -9.75 9.57
CA PRO A 109 -7.73 -8.74 8.59
C PRO A 109 -8.21 -9.13 7.19
N ASN A 110 -8.56 -8.13 6.40
CA ASN A 110 -8.86 -8.27 4.98
C ASN A 110 -7.63 -7.96 4.11
N GLU A 111 -7.75 -8.15 2.80
CA GLU A 111 -6.73 -7.91 1.78
C GLU A 111 -6.13 -6.49 1.86
N TYR A 112 -6.97 -5.48 2.11
CA TYR A 112 -6.52 -4.09 2.26
C TYR A 112 -5.66 -3.87 3.51
N THR A 113 -6.02 -4.53 4.62
CA THR A 113 -5.24 -4.46 5.86
C THR A 113 -3.88 -5.10 5.66
N LEU A 114 -3.85 -6.29 5.05
CA LEU A 114 -2.63 -7.04 4.81
C LEU A 114 -1.68 -6.32 3.87
N ALA A 115 -2.18 -5.77 2.76
CA ALA A 115 -1.42 -4.93 1.84
C ALA A 115 -0.79 -3.70 2.55
N THR A 116 -1.59 -2.99 3.35
CA THR A 116 -1.10 -1.82 4.12
C THR A 116 0.02 -2.20 5.09
N VAL A 117 -0.13 -3.34 5.78
CA VAL A 117 0.87 -3.84 6.72
C VAL A 117 2.16 -4.24 5.99
N LEU A 118 2.06 -4.87 4.83
CA LEU A 118 3.22 -5.18 3.99
C LEU A 118 3.96 -3.91 3.55
N THR A 119 3.24 -2.85 3.17
CA THR A 119 3.85 -1.54 2.89
C THR A 119 4.61 -0.99 4.10
N SER A 120 4.08 -1.16 5.32
CA SER A 120 4.81 -0.78 6.53
C SER A 120 6.03 -1.67 6.85
N CYS A 121 6.16 -2.81 6.17
CA CYS A 121 7.30 -3.71 6.29
C CYS A 121 8.33 -3.57 5.15
N SER A 122 8.14 -2.65 4.19
CA SER A 122 8.99 -2.57 2.99
C SER A 122 10.37 -1.95 3.22
N GLY A 123 10.66 -1.45 4.43
CA GLY A 123 11.96 -0.89 4.78
C GLY A 123 13.02 -1.97 5.05
N PRO A 124 14.31 -1.73 4.78
CA PRO A 124 15.38 -2.71 4.97
C PRO A 124 15.44 -3.31 6.39
N GLN A 125 15.12 -2.51 7.41
CA GLN A 125 15.12 -2.93 8.81
C GLN A 125 13.89 -3.77 9.21
N SER A 126 12.87 -3.86 8.35
CA SER A 126 11.56 -4.48 8.66
C SER A 126 11.36 -5.85 8.00
N ILE A 127 12.39 -6.41 7.37
CA ILE A 127 12.30 -7.68 6.64
C ILE A 127 11.81 -8.85 7.51
N TYR A 128 12.17 -8.86 8.79
CA TYR A 128 11.75 -9.93 9.71
C TYR A 128 10.24 -9.88 9.98
N GLN A 129 9.69 -8.69 10.16
CA GLN A 129 8.26 -8.45 10.29
C GLN A 129 7.55 -8.78 8.97
N GLY A 130 8.12 -8.39 7.82
CA GLY A 130 7.63 -8.76 6.49
C GLY A 130 7.51 -10.28 6.30
N LYS A 131 8.52 -11.05 6.70
CA LYS A 131 8.49 -12.53 6.65
C LYS A 131 7.45 -13.15 7.57
N GLN A 132 7.21 -12.57 8.75
CA GLN A 132 6.14 -13.02 9.64
C GLN A 132 4.76 -12.76 9.03
N VAL A 133 4.57 -11.59 8.42
CA VAL A 133 3.32 -11.26 7.70
C VAL A 133 3.14 -12.20 6.51
N HIS A 134 4.17 -12.46 5.71
CA HIS A 134 4.11 -13.44 4.62
C HIS A 134 3.70 -14.83 5.12
N SER A 135 4.28 -15.30 6.24
CA SER A 135 3.88 -16.58 6.85
C SER A 135 2.41 -16.61 7.26
N LEU A 136 1.85 -15.47 7.69
CA LEU A 136 0.41 -15.35 7.95
C LEU A 136 -0.40 -15.43 6.66
N LEU A 137 0.02 -14.78 5.57
CA LEU A 137 -0.65 -14.83 4.27
C LEU A 137 -0.79 -16.26 3.74
N VAL A 138 0.30 -17.04 3.81
CA VAL A 138 0.30 -18.47 3.43
C VAL A 138 -0.74 -19.23 4.25
N LYS A 139 -0.71 -19.09 5.58
CA LYS A 139 -1.63 -19.79 6.50
C LYS A 139 -3.10 -19.41 6.33
N THR A 140 -3.35 -18.23 5.78
CA THR A 140 -4.70 -17.66 5.59
C THR A 140 -5.13 -17.66 4.13
N ASN A 141 -4.32 -18.24 3.23
CA ASN A 141 -4.56 -18.32 1.79
C ASN A 141 -4.78 -16.96 1.10
N PHE A 142 -4.12 -15.90 1.59
CA PHE A 142 -4.13 -14.57 0.97
C PHE A 142 -2.97 -14.34 0.00
N GLU A 143 -1.99 -15.24 -0.08
CA GLU A 143 -0.84 -15.11 -0.98
C GLU A 143 -1.25 -15.13 -2.47
N SER A 144 -2.32 -15.85 -2.82
CA SER A 144 -2.86 -15.91 -4.18
C SER A 144 -3.74 -14.70 -4.54
N HIS A 145 -4.03 -13.82 -3.58
CA HIS A 145 -4.84 -12.63 -3.83
C HIS A 145 -3.98 -11.57 -4.52
N MET A 146 -4.26 -11.26 -5.79
CA MET A 146 -3.44 -10.39 -6.65
C MET A 146 -2.95 -9.11 -5.95
N PHE A 147 -3.86 -8.35 -5.33
CA PHE A 147 -3.51 -7.11 -4.62
C PHE A 147 -2.53 -7.30 -3.45
N VAL A 148 -2.67 -8.41 -2.71
CA VAL A 148 -1.79 -8.74 -1.59
C VAL A 148 -0.45 -9.25 -2.11
N GLY A 149 -0.47 -10.08 -3.15
CA GLY A 149 0.73 -10.59 -3.84
C GLY A 149 1.61 -9.46 -4.39
N SER A 150 1.03 -8.47 -5.08
CA SER A 150 1.78 -7.30 -5.57
C SER A 150 2.37 -6.47 -4.42
N SER A 151 1.65 -6.34 -3.29
CA SER A 151 2.18 -5.66 -2.09
C SER A 151 3.32 -6.45 -1.41
N LEU A 152 3.23 -7.78 -1.44
CA LEU A 152 4.25 -8.68 -0.87
C LEU A 152 5.52 -8.65 -1.71
N LEU A 153 5.36 -8.62 -3.04
CA LEU A 153 6.44 -8.43 -4.00
C LEU A 153 7.18 -7.12 -3.77
N ASP A 154 6.45 -5.99 -3.72
CA ASP A 154 7.02 -4.66 -3.47
C ASP A 154 7.77 -4.61 -2.12
N MET A 155 7.21 -5.23 -1.08
CA MET A 155 7.85 -5.35 0.22
C MET A 155 9.21 -6.06 0.14
N TYR A 156 9.30 -7.22 -0.53
CA TYR A 156 10.56 -7.94 -0.67
C TYR A 156 11.58 -7.23 -1.57
N ALA A 157 11.12 -6.61 -2.66
CA ALA A 157 11.96 -5.86 -3.58
C ALA A 157 12.64 -4.68 -2.86
N LYS A 158 11.87 -3.89 -2.08
CA LYS A 158 12.38 -2.75 -1.30
C LYS A 158 13.18 -3.16 -0.06
N SER A 159 12.87 -4.32 0.53
CA SER A 159 13.61 -4.87 1.67
C SER A 159 14.88 -5.63 1.25
N GLU A 160 15.39 -5.35 0.06
CA GLU A 160 16.67 -5.87 -0.44
C GLU A 160 16.74 -7.39 -0.62
N ASN A 161 15.60 -8.08 -0.64
CA ASN A 161 15.52 -9.53 -0.76
C ASN A 161 14.90 -9.94 -2.11
N ILE A 162 15.64 -9.63 -3.18
CA ILE A 162 15.19 -9.79 -4.57
C ILE A 162 14.86 -11.23 -4.96
N GLN A 163 15.49 -12.21 -4.32
CA GLN A 163 15.25 -13.64 -4.59
C GLN A 163 13.85 -14.06 -4.11
N GLU A 164 13.42 -13.62 -2.92
CA GLU A 164 12.05 -13.87 -2.46
C GLU A 164 11.04 -13.04 -3.26
N ALA A 165 11.41 -11.81 -3.66
CA ALA A 165 10.58 -11.02 -4.57
C ALA A 165 10.32 -11.79 -5.88
N ARG A 166 11.36 -12.36 -6.50
CA ARG A 166 11.22 -13.16 -7.72
C ARG A 166 10.31 -14.37 -7.52
N ARG A 167 10.45 -15.10 -6.41
CA ARG A 167 9.57 -16.23 -6.10
C ARG A 167 8.10 -15.81 -6.00
N VAL A 168 7.81 -14.71 -5.30
CA VAL A 168 6.45 -14.17 -5.20
C VAL A 168 5.93 -13.83 -6.58
N PHE A 169 6.72 -13.13 -7.40
CA PHE A 169 6.36 -12.77 -8.78
C PHE A 169 6.01 -14.00 -9.64
N ASP A 170 6.77 -15.09 -9.49
CA ASP A 170 6.53 -16.34 -10.22
C ASP A 170 5.25 -17.06 -9.81
N THR A 171 4.81 -16.86 -8.56
CA THR A 171 3.57 -17.45 -8.02
C THR A 171 2.31 -16.61 -8.26
N LEU A 172 2.44 -15.38 -8.78
CA LEU A 172 1.28 -14.53 -9.06
C LEU A 172 0.42 -15.16 -10.18
N PRO A 173 -0.92 -15.26 -9.98
CA PRO A 173 -1.81 -15.84 -10.99
C PRO A 173 -1.87 -14.99 -12.26
N GLU A 174 -1.77 -13.67 -12.11
CA GLU A 174 -1.67 -12.70 -13.19
C GLU A 174 -0.60 -11.67 -12.81
N ARG A 175 0.23 -11.29 -13.78
CA ARG A 175 1.30 -10.29 -13.61
C ARG A 175 0.80 -9.00 -14.22
N ASP A 176 0.48 -8.02 -13.38
CA ASP A 176 0.12 -6.68 -13.83
C ASP A 176 1.37 -5.79 -13.96
N VAL A 177 1.18 -4.63 -14.58
CA VAL A 177 2.27 -3.64 -14.77
C VAL A 177 2.94 -3.25 -13.45
N VAL A 178 2.18 -3.19 -12.35
CA VAL A 178 2.70 -2.82 -11.03
C VAL A 178 3.70 -3.88 -10.54
N SER A 179 3.33 -5.16 -10.62
CA SER A 179 4.20 -6.26 -10.21
C SER A 179 5.48 -6.32 -11.05
N CYS A 180 5.38 -6.16 -12.37
CA CYS A 180 6.53 -6.12 -13.27
C CYS A 180 7.46 -4.94 -12.99
N THR A 181 6.89 -3.74 -12.79
CA THR A 181 7.67 -2.55 -12.47
C THR A 181 8.41 -2.71 -11.15
N ALA A 182 7.77 -3.32 -10.13
CA ALA A 182 8.38 -3.55 -8.83
C ALA A 182 9.59 -4.50 -8.92
N ILE A 183 9.48 -5.62 -9.64
CA ILE A 183 10.59 -6.58 -9.75
C ILE A 183 11.74 -6.06 -10.62
N ILE A 184 11.46 -5.38 -11.74
CA ILE A 184 12.49 -4.76 -12.59
C ILE A 184 13.23 -3.67 -11.81
N SER A 185 12.50 -2.83 -11.05
CA SER A 185 13.12 -1.83 -10.17
C SER A 185 13.98 -2.48 -9.09
N GLY A 186 13.53 -3.59 -8.51
CA GLY A 186 14.27 -4.34 -7.50
C GLY A 186 15.59 -4.91 -8.03
N TYR A 187 15.61 -5.43 -9.26
CA TYR A 187 16.84 -5.89 -9.91
C TYR A 187 17.81 -4.73 -10.17
N ALA A 188 17.30 -3.63 -10.73
CA ALA A 188 18.08 -2.43 -11.00
C ALA A 188 18.74 -1.84 -9.74
N GLN A 189 18.00 -1.74 -8.64
CA GLN A 189 18.52 -1.24 -7.37
C GLN A 189 19.62 -2.13 -6.77
N LYS A 190 19.68 -3.41 -7.18
CA LYS A 190 20.72 -4.36 -6.79
C LYS A 190 21.88 -4.45 -7.78
N GLY A 191 21.83 -3.72 -8.91
CA GLY A 191 22.81 -3.83 -9.99
C GLY A 191 22.75 -5.17 -10.73
N LEU A 192 21.58 -5.84 -10.70
CA LEU A 192 21.29 -7.08 -11.41
C LEU A 192 20.65 -6.76 -12.76
N ASP A 193 21.35 -5.97 -13.56
CA ASP A 193 20.76 -5.29 -14.70
C ASP A 193 20.45 -6.25 -15.87
N GLU A 194 21.24 -7.33 -16.03
CA GLU A 194 20.96 -8.38 -17.01
C GLU A 194 19.67 -9.13 -16.67
N GLU A 195 19.44 -9.45 -15.39
CA GLU A 195 18.19 -10.07 -14.94
C GLU A 195 16.98 -9.14 -15.16
N ALA A 196 17.17 -7.83 -15.01
CA ALA A 196 16.14 -6.84 -15.32
C ALA A 196 15.82 -6.83 -16.82
N LEU A 197 16.83 -6.90 -17.69
CA LEU A 197 16.68 -6.97 -19.15
C LEU A 197 15.99 -8.23 -19.62
N ASP A 198 16.44 -9.38 -19.13
CA ASP A 198 15.91 -10.67 -19.55
C ASP A 198 14.45 -10.82 -19.13
N LEU A 199 14.10 -10.36 -17.93
CA LEU A 199 12.70 -10.34 -17.50
C LEU A 199 11.87 -9.39 -18.36
N PHE A 200 12.39 -8.22 -18.72
CA PHE A 200 11.68 -7.32 -19.62
C PHE A 200 11.42 -7.92 -20.99
N ARG A 201 12.44 -8.55 -21.60
CA ARG A 201 12.31 -9.26 -22.89
C ARG A 201 11.26 -10.37 -22.80
N GLN A 202 11.29 -11.15 -21.72
CA GLN A 202 10.28 -12.19 -21.46
C GLN A 202 8.87 -11.59 -21.44
N LEU A 203 8.64 -10.55 -20.63
CA LEU A 203 7.33 -9.90 -20.51
C LEU A 203 6.84 -9.35 -21.85
N TYR A 204 7.74 -8.75 -22.62
CA TYR A 204 7.41 -8.24 -23.96
C TYR A 204 6.97 -9.37 -24.90
N SER A 205 7.70 -10.49 -24.92
CA SER A 205 7.34 -11.67 -25.72
C SER A 205 6.04 -12.36 -25.28
N GLU A 206 5.67 -12.24 -24.01
CA GLU A 206 4.39 -12.71 -23.46
C GLU A 206 3.21 -11.79 -23.86
N GLY A 207 3.46 -10.71 -24.61
CA GLY A 207 2.42 -9.80 -25.11
C GLY A 207 1.89 -8.82 -24.06
N MET A 208 2.61 -8.63 -22.96
CA MET A 208 2.25 -7.64 -21.95
C MET A 208 2.36 -6.23 -22.52
N GLN A 209 1.30 -5.44 -22.34
CA GLN A 209 1.32 -4.01 -22.66
C GLN A 209 2.07 -3.24 -21.58
N CYS A 210 3.40 -3.32 -21.61
CA CYS A 210 4.28 -2.47 -20.81
C CYS A 210 3.93 -1.00 -21.09
N ASN A 211 3.49 -0.27 -20.06
CA ASN A 211 3.17 1.15 -20.22
C ASN A 211 4.44 2.02 -20.15
N HIS A 212 4.29 3.32 -20.41
CA HIS A 212 5.38 4.29 -20.34
C HIS A 212 6.16 4.25 -19.02
N VAL A 213 5.51 3.92 -17.89
CA VAL A 213 6.18 3.80 -16.58
C VAL A 213 7.14 2.62 -16.57
N THR A 214 6.74 1.47 -17.10
CA THR A 214 7.60 0.27 -17.19
C THR A 214 8.84 0.55 -18.03
N PHE A 215 8.66 1.20 -19.19
CA PHE A 215 9.76 1.61 -20.07
C PHE A 215 10.67 2.64 -19.41
N THR A 216 10.12 3.64 -18.71
CA THR A 216 10.94 4.66 -18.02
C THR A 216 11.76 4.03 -16.90
N THR A 217 11.17 3.12 -16.12
CA THR A 217 11.86 2.36 -15.08
C THR A 217 12.98 1.52 -15.67
N LEU A 218 12.74 0.84 -16.79
CA LEU A 218 13.77 0.09 -17.52
C LEU A 218 14.89 1.02 -17.99
N VAL A 219 14.59 2.09 -18.70
CA VAL A 219 15.62 3.05 -19.18
C VAL A 219 16.43 3.62 -18.03
N THR A 220 15.80 3.91 -16.90
CA THR A 220 16.49 4.40 -15.69
C THR A 220 17.40 3.32 -15.10
N ALA A 221 16.91 2.08 -14.98
CA ALA A 221 17.70 0.94 -14.54
C ALA A 221 18.95 0.74 -15.41
N LEU A 222 18.76 0.74 -16.73
CA LEU A 222 19.82 0.49 -17.71
C LEU A 222 20.71 1.70 -17.97
N SER A 223 20.28 2.91 -17.62
CA SER A 223 21.17 4.07 -17.62
C SER A 223 22.29 3.91 -16.58
N GLY A 224 22.05 3.12 -15.53
CA GLY A 224 23.07 2.64 -14.60
C GLY A 224 24.14 1.80 -15.30
N LEU A 225 23.75 0.84 -16.15
CA LEU A 225 24.66 0.09 -17.02
C LEU A 225 25.46 0.99 -17.95
N ALA A 226 24.79 1.93 -18.63
CA ALA A 226 25.46 2.86 -19.52
C ALA A 226 26.56 3.64 -18.80
N SER A 227 26.33 4.05 -17.54
CA SER A 227 27.34 4.74 -16.72
C SER A 227 28.53 3.88 -16.26
N LEU A 228 28.35 2.56 -16.16
CA LEU A 228 29.42 1.60 -15.83
C LEU A 228 30.21 1.18 -17.08
N ASP A 229 29.54 1.04 -18.23
CA ASP A 229 30.18 0.81 -19.53
C ASP A 229 30.82 2.07 -20.13
N TYR A 230 30.50 3.27 -19.62
CA TYR A 230 31.20 4.53 -19.94
C TYR A 230 32.72 4.47 -19.62
N GLY A 231 33.19 3.46 -18.87
CA GLY A 231 34.61 3.15 -18.69
C GLY A 231 35.25 2.34 -19.84
N LYS A 232 34.47 1.75 -20.76
CA LYS A 232 34.94 0.92 -21.87
C LYS A 232 34.07 1.09 -23.13
N GLN A 233 34.44 2.09 -23.93
CA GLN A 233 34.12 2.28 -25.35
C GLN A 233 32.76 2.92 -25.70
N THR A 234 32.88 3.98 -26.51
CA THR A 234 31.90 5.00 -26.83
C THR A 234 31.09 4.71 -28.09
N GLU A 235 29.91 5.35 -28.14
CA GLU A 235 29.19 5.82 -29.34
C GLU A 235 28.61 4.76 -30.28
N ASP A 236 27.59 4.03 -29.81
CA ASP A 236 26.51 3.51 -30.68
C ASP A 236 25.29 2.96 -29.90
N TRP A 237 25.46 2.70 -28.60
CA TRP A 237 24.49 1.93 -27.82
C TRP A 237 23.13 2.58 -27.60
N SER A 238 23.03 3.90 -27.41
CA SER A 238 21.75 4.54 -27.08
C SER A 238 20.76 4.56 -28.25
N MET A 239 21.24 4.62 -29.50
CA MET A 239 20.38 4.48 -30.68
C MET A 239 20.12 3.01 -31.05
N ILE A 240 21.11 2.13 -30.92
CA ILE A 240 20.92 0.69 -31.22
C ILE A 240 19.94 0.04 -30.22
N PHE A 241 19.98 0.43 -28.94
CA PHE A 241 19.07 -0.12 -27.93
C PHE A 241 17.62 0.33 -28.14
N LEU A 242 17.39 1.58 -28.53
CA LEU A 242 16.06 2.07 -28.91
C LEU A 242 15.53 1.39 -30.18
N ILE A 243 16.40 1.04 -31.13
CA ILE A 243 16.03 0.39 -32.41
C ILE A 243 15.80 -1.13 -32.26
N GLN A 244 16.46 -1.80 -31.32
CA GLN A 244 16.29 -3.25 -31.10
C GLN A 244 15.21 -3.61 -30.06
N VAL A 245 14.87 -2.70 -29.15
CA VAL A 245 13.92 -2.96 -28.05
C VAL A 245 12.50 -2.45 -28.36
N ILE A 246 12.37 -1.53 -29.31
CA ILE A 246 11.08 -0.97 -29.73
C ILE A 246 10.90 -1.30 -31.22
N PRO A 247 9.96 -2.17 -31.63
CA PRO A 247 9.64 -2.31 -33.04
C PRO A 247 9.22 -0.95 -33.61
N LEU A 248 9.74 -0.61 -34.79
CA LEU A 248 9.45 0.64 -35.52
C LEU A 248 7.94 0.93 -35.71
N GLU A 249 7.06 -0.03 -35.43
CA GLU A 249 5.60 0.06 -35.53
C GLU A 249 4.94 0.87 -34.40
N THR A 250 5.63 1.18 -33.30
CA THR A 250 5.07 1.99 -32.19
C THR A 250 5.47 3.49 -32.23
N LEU A 251 6.14 3.94 -33.30
CA LEU A 251 6.57 5.34 -33.49
C LEU A 251 5.69 6.13 -34.50
N THR A 252 4.52 5.63 -34.84
CA THR A 252 3.50 6.33 -35.66
C THR A 252 2.25 6.63 -34.86
#